data_AF-A0A392R5B7-F1
#
_entry.id   AF-A0A392R5B7-F1
#
_cell.length_a   1.000
_cell.length_b   1.000
_cell.length_c   1.000
_cell.angle_alpha   90.00
_cell.angle_beta   90.00
_cell.angle_gamma   90.00
#
_symmetry.space_group_name_H-M   'P 1'
#
loop_
_entity.id
_entity.type
_entity.pdbx_description
1 polymer ?
#
loop_
_entity_poly.entity_id
_entity_poly.type
_entity_poly.pdbx_seq_one_letter_code
_entity_poly.pdbx_strand_id
1 'polypeptide(L)'
;RSTLHRIDAIVERGNCLDGVLRALDTEDYESAARYVQTFLQIDAQFKDSGSDQIQTRRERLLQVKKQLEGIVRKKLSSAVDQRHHPVILRFVLLYTPLGLEEEGLQVYVGYLKKVIGMRSRMEFEQLVESISMSNEQRSVNFVACLTSLFKDIVL
;
A
#
# COMPACT_ATOMS: atom_id res chain seq x y z
N ARG A 1 37.64 -3.36 -11.03
CA ARG A 1 36.19 -3.16 -11.33
C ARG A 1 35.31 -3.13 -10.08
N SER A 2 35.61 -3.87 -8.98
CA SER A 2 34.75 -3.85 -7.77
C SER A 2 34.78 -2.55 -6.95
N THR A 3 35.87 -1.77 -6.99
CA THR A 3 35.98 -0.50 -6.24
C THR A 3 35.09 0.61 -6.81
N LEU A 4 34.90 0.65 -8.13
CA LEU A 4 34.05 1.65 -8.78
C LEU A 4 32.58 1.44 -8.40
N HIS A 5 32.09 0.20 -8.48
CA HIS A 5 30.74 -0.18 -8.04
C HIS A 5 30.49 0.10 -6.56
N ARG A 6 31.52 0.03 -5.70
CA ARG A 6 31.39 0.38 -4.28
C ARG A 6 31.29 1.90 -4.07
N ILE A 7 32.01 2.71 -4.85
CA ILE A 7 31.91 4.17 -4.81
C ILE A 7 30.54 4.62 -5.33
N ASP A 8 30.09 4.06 -6.46
CA ASP A 8 28.77 4.32 -7.03
C ASP A 8 27.67 3.99 -6.02
N ALA A 9 27.74 2.83 -5.35
CA ALA A 9 26.79 2.46 -4.30
C ALA A 9 26.78 3.42 -3.09
N ILE A 10 27.93 3.99 -2.72
CA ILE A 10 28.00 4.99 -1.63
C ILE A 10 27.35 6.30 -2.03
N VAL A 11 27.56 6.76 -3.27
CA VAL A 11 26.95 7.97 -3.82
C VAL A 11 25.43 7.76 -3.95
N GLU A 12 25.01 6.62 -4.49
CA GLU A 12 23.61 6.29 -4.70
C GLU A 12 22.84 6.17 -3.38
N ARG A 13 23.46 5.62 -2.32
CA ARG A 13 22.90 5.63 -0.95
C ARG A 13 22.66 7.05 -0.42
N GLY A 14 23.59 7.98 -0.67
CA GLY A 14 23.45 9.39 -0.30
C GLY A 14 22.28 10.05 -1.04
N ASN A 15 22.24 9.85 -2.36
CA ASN A 15 21.15 10.35 -3.20
C ASN A 15 19.79 9.79 -2.79
N CYS A 16 19.72 8.51 -2.37
CA CYS A 16 18.50 7.93 -1.84
C CYS A 16 18.05 8.64 -0.56
N LEU A 17 18.95 8.88 0.40
CA LEU A 17 18.60 9.57 1.65
C LEU A 17 18.06 10.98 1.39
N ASP A 18 18.77 11.77 0.57
CA ASP A 18 18.36 13.12 0.22
C ASP A 18 17.04 13.12 -0.59
N GLY A 19 16.88 12.12 -1.48
CA GLY A 19 15.67 11.91 -2.26
C GLY A 19 14.45 11.59 -1.39
N VAL A 20 14.60 10.71 -0.40
CA VAL A 20 13.50 10.39 0.54
C VAL A 20 13.12 11.62 1.36
N LEU A 21 14.09 12.37 1.89
CA LEU A 21 13.82 13.57 2.69
C LEU A 21 13.07 14.62 1.88
N ARG A 22 13.52 14.91 0.66
CA ARG A 22 12.84 15.85 -0.24
C ARG A 22 11.44 15.38 -0.62
N ALA A 23 11.28 14.09 -0.91
CA ALA A 23 9.99 13.52 -1.25
C ALA A 23 9.01 13.56 -0.05
N LEU A 24 9.51 13.38 1.17
CA LEU A 24 8.71 13.56 2.39
C LEU A 24 8.29 15.02 2.59
N ASP A 25 9.18 15.99 2.33
CA ASP A 25 8.85 17.42 2.44
C ASP A 25 7.77 17.84 1.44
N THR A 26 7.72 17.22 0.26
CA THR A 26 6.69 17.46 -0.76
C THR A 26 5.47 16.54 -0.66
N GLU A 27 5.39 15.70 0.39
CA GLU A 27 4.37 14.66 0.56
C GLU A 27 4.23 13.69 -0.64
N ASP A 28 5.29 13.51 -1.42
CA ASP A 28 5.38 12.53 -2.51
C ASP A 28 5.83 11.17 -1.96
N TYR A 29 4.87 10.43 -1.40
CA TYR A 29 5.14 9.14 -0.77
C TYR A 29 5.54 8.06 -1.78
N GLU A 30 5.12 8.15 -3.04
CA GLU A 30 5.51 7.24 -4.12
C GLU A 30 7.00 7.34 -4.43
N SER A 31 7.49 8.56 -4.60
CA SER A 31 8.92 8.80 -4.82
C SER A 31 9.73 8.41 -3.59
N ALA A 32 9.25 8.76 -2.38
CA ALA A 32 9.91 8.38 -1.14
C ALA A 32 10.06 6.85 -1.02
N ALA A 33 9.00 6.09 -1.33
CA ALA A 33 9.04 4.64 -1.26
C ALA A 33 9.98 4.03 -2.31
N ARG A 34 10.05 4.59 -3.53
CA ARG A 34 11.02 4.16 -4.56
C ARG A 34 12.46 4.35 -4.10
N TYR A 35 12.81 5.51 -3.52
CA TYR A 35 14.15 5.74 -3.00
C TYR A 35 14.50 4.78 -1.84
N VAL A 36 13.55 4.46 -0.96
CA VAL A 36 13.73 3.43 0.08
C VAL A 36 13.98 2.06 -0.54
N GLN A 37 13.21 1.67 -1.56
CA GLN A 37 13.36 0.39 -2.24
C GLN A 37 14.75 0.25 -2.87
N THR A 38 15.21 1.27 -3.61
CA THR A 38 16.54 1.30 -4.21
C THR A 38 17.61 1.18 -3.13
N PHE A 39 17.46 1.90 -2.01
CA PHE A 39 18.38 1.77 -0.90
C PHE A 39 18.43 0.35 -0.32
N LEU A 40 17.27 -0.29 -0.09
CA LEU A 40 17.22 -1.65 0.45
C LEU A 40 17.91 -2.66 -0.48
N GLN A 41 17.77 -2.50 -1.80
CA GLN A 41 18.46 -3.31 -2.80
C GLN A 41 19.99 -3.13 -2.71
N ILE A 42 20.46 -1.87 -2.60
CA ILE A 42 21.90 -1.58 -2.46
C ILE A 42 22.44 -2.06 -1.11
N ASP A 43 21.68 -1.92 -0.02
CA ASP A 43 22.06 -2.41 1.32
C ASP A 43 22.19 -3.93 1.34
N ALA A 44 21.29 -4.64 0.67
CA ALA A 44 21.37 -6.10 0.52
C ALA A 44 22.61 -6.56 -0.25
N GLN A 45 23.04 -5.81 -1.27
CA GLN A 45 24.19 -6.16 -2.10
C GLN A 45 25.55 -5.81 -1.46
N PHE A 46 25.61 -4.78 -0.61
CA PHE A 46 26.87 -4.24 -0.07
C PHE A 46 26.91 -4.19 1.46
N LYS A 47 26.43 -5.25 2.11
CA LYS A 47 26.25 -5.36 3.57
C LYS A 47 27.56 -5.36 4.37
N ASP A 48 28.67 -5.82 3.78
CA ASP A 48 29.94 -6.11 4.48
C ASP A 48 31.02 -5.02 4.35
N SER A 49 30.66 -3.78 3.99
CA SER A 49 31.65 -2.73 3.63
C SER A 49 31.67 -1.51 4.56
N GLY A 50 31.08 -1.57 5.74
CA GLY A 50 30.77 -0.37 6.52
C GLY A 50 31.91 0.16 7.38
N SER A 51 32.62 1.19 6.91
CA SER A 51 33.20 2.21 7.80
C SER A 51 32.08 2.90 8.60
N ASP A 52 32.37 3.46 9.79
CA ASP A 52 31.38 4.11 10.68
C ASP A 52 30.42 5.08 9.96
N GLN A 53 30.90 5.85 8.97
CA GLN A 53 30.05 6.78 8.22
C GLN A 53 28.93 6.13 7.38
N ILE A 54 29.18 4.93 6.85
CA ILE A 54 28.18 4.17 6.07
C ILE A 54 27.09 3.67 7.02
N GLN A 55 27.49 3.23 8.22
CA GLN A 55 26.57 2.78 9.26
C GLN A 55 25.67 3.93 9.75
N THR A 56 26.22 5.13 10.00
CA THR A 56 25.41 6.30 10.38
C THR A 56 24.40 6.70 9.30
N ARG A 57 24.78 6.65 8.01
CA ARG A 57 23.84 6.96 6.90
C ARG A 57 22.73 5.92 6.80
N ARG A 58 23.07 4.65 6.98
CA ARG A 58 22.11 3.55 7.02
C ARG A 58 21.10 3.73 8.14
N GLU A 59 21.56 4.07 9.34
CA GLU A 59 20.69 4.35 10.49
C GLU A 59 19.73 5.50 10.23
N ARG A 60 20.23 6.61 9.66
CA ARG A 60 19.38 7.74 9.26
C ARG A 60 18.32 7.32 8.26
N LEU A 61 18.68 6.54 7.23
CA LEU A 61 17.70 6.12 6.24
C LEU A 61 16.66 5.16 6.83
N LEU A 62 17.07 4.24 7.70
CA LEU A 62 16.13 3.36 8.41
C LEU A 62 15.18 4.15 9.32
N GLN A 63 15.65 5.24 9.94
CA GLN A 63 14.80 6.15 10.70
C GLN A 63 13.76 6.83 9.81
N VAL A 64 14.19 7.36 8.65
CA VAL A 64 13.30 8.03 7.69
C VAL A 64 12.31 7.02 7.08
N LYS A 65 12.75 5.79 6.77
CA LYS A 65 11.87 4.67 6.37
C LYS A 65 10.79 4.45 7.42
N LYS A 66 11.15 4.36 8.70
CA LYS A 66 10.18 4.15 9.79
C LYS A 66 9.18 5.31 9.92
N GLN A 67 9.62 6.54 9.66
CA GLN A 67 8.72 7.70 9.60
C GLN A 67 7.73 7.57 8.43
N LEU A 68 8.22 7.25 7.23
CA LEU A 68 7.40 7.03 6.04
C LEU A 68 6.37 5.91 6.26
N GLU A 69 6.77 4.77 6.82
CA GLU A 69 5.85 3.69 7.18
C GLU A 69 4.75 4.16 8.15
N GLY A 70 5.12 4.95 9.16
CA GLY A 70 4.15 5.50 10.11
C GLY A 70 3.13 6.43 9.45
N ILE A 71 3.57 7.25 8.49
CA ILE A 71 2.68 8.14 7.72
C ILE A 71 1.76 7.32 6.82
N VAL A 72 2.33 6.37 6.07
CA VAL A 72 1.58 5.49 5.15
C VAL A 72 0.53 4.67 5.90
N ARG A 73 0.88 4.06 7.05
CA ARG A 73 -0.07 3.33 7.92
C ARG A 73 -1.24 4.22 8.36
N LYS A 74 -0.95 5.45 8.82
CA LYS A 74 -1.99 6.40 9.26
C LYS A 74 -2.90 6.82 8.11
N LYS A 75 -2.33 7.16 6.94
CA LYS A 75 -3.09 7.55 5.75
C LYS A 75 -3.95 6.40 5.23
N LEU A 76 -3.41 5.17 5.23
CA LEU A 76 -4.15 3.97 4.85
C LEU A 76 -5.33 3.71 5.80
N SER A 77 -5.10 3.78 7.13
CA SER A 77 -6.18 3.62 8.11
C SER A 77 -7.30 4.62 7.86
N SER A 78 -6.95 5.90 7.68
CA SER A 78 -7.93 6.95 7.38
C SER A 78 -8.69 6.69 6.07
N ALA A 79 -8.01 6.19 5.03
CA ALA A 79 -8.64 5.87 3.75
C ALA A 79 -9.59 4.67 3.87
N VAL A 80 -9.23 3.66 4.67
CA VAL A 80 -10.08 2.51 5.00
C VAL A 80 -11.34 2.94 5.74
N ASP A 81 -11.21 3.85 6.71
CA ASP A 81 -12.34 4.39 7.47
C ASP A 81 -13.30 5.18 6.57
N GLN A 82 -12.76 5.96 5.62
CA GLN A 82 -13.52 6.69 4.61
C GLN A 82 -13.99 5.83 3.44
N ARG A 83 -13.57 4.56 3.38
CA ARG A 83 -13.84 3.59 2.30
C ARG A 83 -13.46 4.09 0.90
N HIS A 84 -12.45 4.95 0.81
CA HIS A 84 -12.05 5.58 -0.44
C HIS A 84 -11.15 4.64 -1.26
N HIS A 85 -11.77 3.75 -2.05
CA HIS A 85 -11.09 2.64 -2.73
C HIS A 85 -9.81 3.03 -3.52
N PRO A 86 -9.81 4.08 -4.37
CA PRO A 86 -8.62 4.45 -5.13
C PRO A 86 -7.42 4.85 -4.25
N VAL A 87 -7.70 5.44 -3.08
CA VAL A 87 -6.67 5.91 -2.15
C VAL A 87 -6.13 4.73 -1.34
N ILE A 88 -7.00 3.80 -0.94
CA ILE A 88 -6.61 2.55 -0.29
C ILE A 88 -5.65 1.77 -1.19
N LEU A 89 -6.01 1.57 -2.47
CA LEU A 89 -5.13 0.89 -3.43
C LEU A 89 -3.78 1.60 -3.56
N ARG A 90 -3.79 2.93 -3.75
CA ARG A 90 -2.58 3.74 -3.87
C ARG A 90 -1.65 3.54 -2.67
N PHE A 91 -2.16 3.61 -1.43
CA PHE A 91 -1.34 3.44 -0.24
C PHE A 91 -0.93 1.99 0.04
N VAL A 92 -1.76 1.00 -0.28
CA VAL A 92 -1.40 -0.42 -0.17
C VAL A 92 -0.24 -0.76 -1.09
N LEU A 93 -0.22 -0.21 -2.30
CA LEU A 93 0.89 -0.42 -3.25
C LEU A 93 2.23 0.13 -2.74
N LEU A 94 2.23 1.10 -1.82
CA LEU A 94 3.46 1.59 -1.19
C LEU A 94 4.07 0.59 -0.19
N TYR A 95 3.32 -0.41 0.27
CA TYR A 95 3.86 -1.41 1.20
C TYR A 95 4.92 -2.30 0.54
N THR A 96 4.78 -2.61 -0.75
CA THR A 96 5.75 -3.41 -1.51
C THR A 96 7.14 -2.80 -1.54
N PRO A 97 7.34 -1.56 -2.04
CA PRO A 97 8.66 -0.92 -2.04
C PRO A 97 9.23 -0.67 -0.62
N LEU A 98 8.40 -0.64 0.42
CA LEU A 98 8.84 -0.52 1.82
C LEU A 98 9.23 -1.87 2.47
N GLY A 99 9.02 -2.99 1.78
CA GLY A 99 9.26 -4.34 2.31
C GLY A 99 8.23 -4.76 3.36
N LEU A 100 7.00 -4.26 3.27
CA LEU A 100 5.87 -4.55 4.17
C LEU A 100 4.75 -5.32 3.45
N GLU A 101 5.09 -6.12 2.44
CA GLU A 101 4.15 -6.80 1.55
C GLU A 101 3.07 -7.60 2.28
N GLU A 102 3.46 -8.39 3.29
CA GLU A 102 2.53 -9.21 4.08
C GLU A 102 1.53 -8.35 4.86
N GLU A 103 2.00 -7.27 5.49
CA GLU A 103 1.15 -6.34 6.23
C GLU A 103 0.16 -5.64 5.28
N GLY A 104 0.64 -5.15 4.14
CA GLY A 104 -0.18 -4.48 3.13
C GLY A 104 -1.27 -5.42 2.57
N LEU A 105 -0.91 -6.66 2.29
CA LEU A 105 -1.84 -7.69 1.84
C LEU A 105 -2.90 -8.00 2.90
N GLN A 106 -2.51 -8.17 4.17
CA GLN A 106 -3.45 -8.42 5.26
C GLN A 106 -4.47 -7.27 5.40
N VAL A 107 -4.01 -6.02 5.37
CA VAL A 107 -4.90 -4.85 5.46
C VAL A 107 -5.85 -4.80 4.27
N TYR A 108 -5.34 -5.00 3.05
CA TYR A 108 -6.15 -4.95 1.84
C TYR A 108 -7.21 -6.07 1.79
N VAL A 109 -6.82 -7.32 2.08
CA VAL A 109 -7.75 -8.45 2.17
C VAL A 109 -8.79 -8.22 3.27
N GLY A 110 -8.37 -7.68 4.42
CA GLY A 110 -9.27 -7.33 5.51
C GLY A 110 -10.31 -6.29 5.10
N TYR A 111 -9.90 -5.26 4.36
CA TYR A 111 -10.80 -4.27 3.79
C TYR A 111 -11.79 -4.88 2.78
N LEU A 112 -11.30 -5.69 1.82
CA LEU A 112 -12.15 -6.36 0.83
C LEU A 112 -13.22 -7.23 1.50
N LYS A 113 -12.86 -8.02 2.52
CA LYS A 113 -13.82 -8.83 3.29
C LYS A 113 -14.94 -7.96 3.89
N LYS A 114 -14.60 -6.80 4.46
CA LYS A 114 -15.60 -5.88 5.03
C LYS A 114 -16.52 -5.28 3.96
N VAL A 115 -15.96 -4.89 2.81
CA VAL A 115 -16.74 -4.35 1.67
C VAL A 115 -17.71 -5.38 1.12
N ILE A 116 -17.23 -6.60 0.84
CA ILE A 116 -18.07 -7.72 0.36
C ILE A 116 -19.17 -8.04 1.37
N GLY A 117 -18.80 -8.18 2.65
CA GLY A 117 -19.76 -8.53 3.71
C GLY A 117 -20.88 -7.50 3.85
N MET A 118 -20.55 -6.20 3.78
CA MET A 118 -21.55 -5.15 3.84
C MET A 118 -22.49 -5.15 2.63
N ARG A 119 -21.94 -5.27 1.41
CA ARG A 119 -22.76 -5.34 0.20
C ARG A 119 -23.64 -6.57 0.19
N SER A 120 -23.10 -7.72 0.57
CA SER A 120 -23.86 -8.96 0.68
C SER A 120 -25.10 -8.79 1.54
N ARG A 121 -24.95 -8.12 2.68
CA ARG A 121 -26.08 -7.81 3.55
C ARG A 121 -27.08 -6.84 2.90
N MET A 122 -26.61 -5.73 2.32
CA MET A 122 -27.49 -4.74 1.68
C MET A 122 -28.26 -5.31 0.49
N GLU A 123 -27.57 -6.01 -0.41
CA GLU A 123 -28.16 -6.64 -1.60
C GLU A 123 -29.15 -7.75 -1.18
N PHE A 124 -28.84 -8.52 -0.14
CA PHE A 124 -29.76 -9.51 0.41
C PHE A 124 -31.02 -8.87 1.00
N GLU A 125 -30.89 -7.80 1.79
CA GLU A 125 -32.03 -7.06 2.35
C GLU A 125 -32.94 -6.52 1.22
N GLN A 126 -32.35 -5.91 0.18
CA GLN A 126 -33.08 -5.43 -1.00
C GLN A 126 -33.76 -6.55 -1.79
N LEU A 127 -33.11 -7.71 -1.89
CA LEU A 127 -33.65 -8.89 -2.56
C LEU A 127 -34.88 -9.42 -1.84
N VAL A 128 -34.83 -9.52 -0.50
CA VAL A 128 -35.93 -9.96 0.34
C VAL A 128 -37.12 -9.00 0.23
N GLU A 129 -36.89 -7.69 0.31
CA GLU A 129 -37.94 -6.68 0.12
C GLU A 129 -38.58 -6.79 -1.28
N SER A 130 -37.77 -7.00 -2.32
CA SER A 130 -38.25 -7.15 -3.70
C SER A 130 -39.13 -8.38 -3.88
N ILE A 131 -38.82 -9.50 -3.21
CA ILE A 131 -39.63 -10.72 -3.19
C ILE A 131 -40.94 -10.49 -2.43
N SER A 132 -40.91 -9.77 -1.30
CA SER A 132 -42.10 -9.47 -0.50
C SER A 132 -43.07 -8.50 -1.19
N MET A 133 -42.57 -7.63 -2.08
CA MET A 133 -43.36 -6.65 -2.83
C MET A 133 -43.80 -7.15 -4.22
N SER A 134 -43.31 -8.29 -4.69
CA SER A 134 -43.68 -8.83 -6.00
C SER A 134 -45.02 -9.55 -5.97
N ASN A 135 -46.10 -8.83 -6.29
CA ASN A 135 -47.29 -9.42 -6.89
C ASN A 135 -46.91 -9.86 -8.33
N GLU A 136 -46.61 -11.15 -8.46
CA GLU A 136 -46.63 -12.00 -9.66
C GLU A 136 -45.77 -11.65 -10.90
N GLN A 137 -45.15 -10.47 -11.05
CA GLN A 137 -44.46 -10.11 -12.31
C GLN A 137 -43.03 -9.53 -12.24
N ARG A 138 -42.37 -9.43 -11.08
CA ARG A 138 -40.94 -9.04 -11.04
C ARG A 138 -40.04 -10.27 -10.98
N SER A 139 -39.39 -10.59 -12.10
CA SER A 139 -38.31 -11.59 -12.12
C SER A 139 -37.15 -11.10 -11.24
N VAL A 140 -37.00 -11.69 -10.07
CA VAL A 140 -35.88 -11.40 -9.18
C VAL A 140 -34.59 -11.91 -9.82
N ASN A 141 -33.67 -11.00 -10.15
CA ASN A 141 -32.43 -11.34 -10.85
C ASN A 141 -31.29 -11.63 -9.85
N PHE A 142 -31.24 -12.88 -9.40
CA PHE A 142 -30.19 -13.38 -8.50
C PHE A 142 -28.78 -13.24 -9.07
N VAL A 143 -28.62 -13.35 -10.39
CA VAL A 143 -27.32 -13.23 -11.06
C VAL A 143 -26.80 -11.80 -10.98
N ALA A 144 -27.68 -10.81 -11.20
CA ALA A 144 -27.33 -9.41 -11.04
C ALA A 144 -26.96 -9.06 -9.60
N CYS A 145 -27.70 -9.59 -8.62
CA CYS A 145 -27.40 -9.45 -7.19
C CYS A 145 -26.00 -9.99 -6.84
N LEU A 146 -25.67 -11.21 -7.27
CA LEU A 146 -24.35 -11.81 -7.03
C LEU A 146 -23.22 -11.05 -7.73
N THR A 147 -23.48 -10.51 -8.92
CA THR A 147 -22.50 -9.72 -9.69
C THR A 147 -22.26 -8.35 -9.04
N SER A 148 -23.29 -7.73 -8.47
CA SER A 148 -23.22 -6.44 -7.77
C SER A 148 -22.26 -6.47 -6.57
N LEU A 149 -22.12 -7.63 -5.91
CA LEU A 149 -21.23 -7.82 -4.75
C LEU A 149 -19.77 -7.47 -5.05
N PHE A 150 -19.33 -7.67 -6.30
CA PHE A 150 -17.96 -7.48 -6.72
C PHE A 150 -17.75 -6.23 -7.58
N LYS A 151 -18.82 -5.47 -7.88
CA LYS A 151 -18.78 -4.40 -8.87
C LYS A 151 -17.76 -3.30 -8.58
N ASP A 152 -17.55 -2.96 -7.30
CA ASP A 152 -16.54 -1.94 -6.91
C ASP A 152 -15.28 -2.57 -6.29
N ILE A 153 -15.11 -3.88 -6.48
CA ILE A 153 -13.89 -4.63 -6.13
C ILE A 153 -13.06 -4.88 -7.40
N VAL A 154 -13.73 -4.86 -8.56
CA VAL A 154 -13.11 -4.99 -9.87
C VAL A 154 -12.86 -3.60 -10.44
N LEU A 155 -11.59 -3.19 -10.34
CA LEU A 155 -10.93 -2.06 -11.05
C LEU A 155 -11.50 -0.65 -10.84
#